data_AF-A0A415FTT4-F1
#
_entry.id   AF-A0A415FTT4-F1
#
_cell.length_a   1.000
_cell.length_b   1.000
_cell.length_c   1.000
_cell.angle_alpha   90.00
_cell.angle_beta   90.00
_cell.angle_gamma   90.00
#
_symmetry.space_group_name_H-M   'P 1'
#
loop_
_entity.id
_entity.type
_entity.pdbx_description
1 polymer ?
#
loop_
_entity_poly.entity_id
_entity_poly.type
_entity_poly.pdbx_seq_one_letter_code
_entity_poly.pdbx_strand_id
1 'polypeptide(L)'
;MKQDEFVGNIESFSNKFINQQKLKNMKRLSFLLMAVVCVIFFSCGEDEDKQGHSITAFTGYGGAIATADKEIAVAGEAVTVTATPADGFLFKEWKVRVGNTIVENVQANPSTFTMPMEDVVIVATFMIRNDVLERITDPALKAYCQSRMDTEQEIDGVTYPKWDTNGNGVLSPDEASAVKAIDITGGVNGVKIKSVDELVEFAGLEVLKISGNELTTLNVAWPKLAQLDCSHNKLSNLSVGKSENLKELYCNNNHLSSLKLKAMLYEDGFMLHCGNQTTIDGEARTVEVLLSEEQIAFWESNLKKLNENVNVEVQTMPNTDVYLTMTDAYKYSYGSLTLILSDDDSNRIQLSLKLSELQPGEYSKAQINSAYVTVTGGGSYRSLDSDDPGSFIVKYDAVSDIYTIEGVLNLRADASYPSVNIVGFEYTGPL
;
A
#
# COMPACT_ATOMS: atom_id res chain seq x y z
N MET A 1 29.66 37.81 36.37
CA MET A 1 30.70 36.78 36.12
C MET A 1 30.09 35.44 36.46
N LYS A 2 30.09 34.39 35.64
CA LYS A 2 30.42 34.07 34.23
C LYS A 2 30.02 32.56 34.14
N GLN A 3 29.22 32.16 33.13
CA GLN A 3 29.61 31.26 32.01
C GLN A 3 30.06 29.86 32.46
N ASP A 4 29.63 28.71 31.95
CA ASP A 4 28.75 28.20 30.87
C ASP A 4 28.40 26.75 31.35
N GLU A 5 27.26 26.10 31.12
CA GLU A 5 26.80 25.45 29.89
C GLU A 5 25.40 24.86 30.16
N PHE A 6 24.40 25.23 29.36
CA PHE A 6 23.21 24.38 29.12
C PHE A 6 22.81 24.55 27.66
N VAL A 7 23.59 23.90 26.80
CA VAL A 7 23.24 23.58 25.41
C VAL A 7 22.45 22.27 25.47
N GLY A 8 21.29 22.24 24.82
CA GLY A 8 20.51 21.01 24.65
C GLY A 8 19.02 21.11 24.98
N ASN A 9 18.37 22.22 24.60
CA ASN A 9 16.91 22.22 24.45
C ASN A 9 16.45 23.06 23.26
N ILE A 10 17.26 23.04 22.19
CA ILE A 10 16.96 23.62 20.87
C ILE A 10 16.19 22.57 20.09
N GLU A 11 14.93 22.31 20.46
CA GLU A 11 13.93 21.77 19.53
C GLU A 11 12.48 21.89 20.04
N SER A 12 12.23 22.05 21.34
CA SER A 12 10.85 22.05 21.86
C SER A 12 10.17 23.42 22.00
N PHE A 13 10.86 24.53 21.73
CA PHE A 13 10.28 25.88 21.76
C PHE A 13 10.00 26.52 20.39
N SER A 14 10.40 25.89 19.28
CA SER A 14 10.16 26.45 17.93
C SER A 14 8.81 26.03 17.33
N ASN A 15 8.28 24.83 17.65
CA ASN A 15 7.07 24.33 16.98
C ASN A 15 5.73 24.73 17.63
N LYS A 16 5.74 25.41 18.78
CA LYS A 16 4.51 25.99 19.37
C LYS A 16 4.29 27.47 19.06
N PHE A 17 5.27 28.18 18.49
CA PHE A 17 5.11 29.58 18.05
C PHE A 17 4.90 29.75 16.54
N ILE A 18 5.14 28.72 15.73
CA ILE A 18 4.85 28.74 14.28
C ILE A 18 3.33 28.63 13.99
N ASN A 19 2.55 28.05 14.93
CA ASN A 19 1.11 27.86 14.75
C ASN A 19 0.20 29.04 15.17
N GLN A 20 0.75 30.15 15.69
CA GLN A 20 -0.05 31.37 15.95
C GLN A 20 0.28 32.57 15.05
N GLN A 21 1.34 32.50 14.24
CA GLN A 21 1.62 33.50 13.20
C GLN A 21 1.18 33.07 11.78
N LYS A 22 1.03 31.77 11.49
CA LYS A 22 0.48 31.31 10.20
C LYS A 22 -1.06 31.37 10.11
N LEU A 23 -1.78 31.43 11.23
CA LEU A 23 -3.24 31.63 11.25
C LEU A 23 -3.69 33.11 11.26
N LYS A 24 -2.76 34.07 11.21
CA LYS A 24 -3.08 35.51 11.26
C LYS A 24 -2.80 36.28 9.96
N ASN A 25 -2.26 35.62 8.93
CA ASN A 25 -1.95 36.25 7.64
C ASN A 25 -2.76 35.73 6.42
N MET A 26 -3.85 35.01 6.63
CA MET A 26 -4.80 34.66 5.55
C MET A 26 -6.21 35.20 5.81
N LYS A 27 -6.30 36.45 6.27
CA LYS A 27 -7.47 37.30 6.03
C LYS A 27 -7.13 38.30 4.91
N ARG A 28 -6.91 37.78 3.71
CA ARG A 28 -7.16 38.52 2.47
C ARG A 28 -7.98 37.62 1.58
N LEU A 29 -9.23 37.47 2.00
CA LEU A 29 -10.33 37.09 1.14
C LEU A 29 -10.43 38.19 0.09
N SER A 30 -9.71 38.02 -1.02
CA SER A 30 -9.89 38.85 -2.20
C SER A 30 -11.22 38.44 -2.82
N PHE A 31 -12.32 38.95 -2.25
CA PHE A 31 -13.51 39.22 -3.03
C PHE A 31 -13.09 40.25 -4.08
N LEU A 32 -12.74 39.78 -5.27
CA LEU A 32 -12.67 40.62 -6.44
C LEU A 32 -14.12 40.99 -6.78
N LEU A 33 -14.64 42.03 -6.13
CA LEU A 33 -15.76 42.78 -6.64
C LEU A 33 -15.21 43.62 -7.79
N MET A 34 -15.14 43.03 -8.98
CA MET A 34 -14.76 43.77 -10.18
C MET A 34 -15.97 44.62 -10.55
N ALA A 35 -15.85 45.94 -10.38
CA ALA A 35 -16.87 46.90 -10.78
C ALA A 35 -17.04 46.81 -12.30
N VAL A 36 -18.19 46.31 -12.74
CA VAL A 36 -18.61 46.36 -14.14
C VAL A 36 -18.91 47.84 -14.47
N VAL A 37 -18.06 48.45 -15.29
CA VAL A 37 -18.34 49.76 -15.88
C VAL A 37 -19.36 49.52 -17.00
N CYS A 38 -20.64 49.68 -16.66
CA CYS A 38 -21.74 49.72 -17.62
C CYS A 38 -21.61 51.00 -18.45
N VAL A 39 -21.08 50.90 -19.67
CA VAL A 39 -21.21 51.97 -20.68
C VAL A 39 -22.53 51.75 -21.40
N ILE A 40 -23.57 52.41 -20.93
CA ILE A 40 -24.90 52.39 -21.54
C ILE A 40 -24.88 53.42 -22.69
N PHE A 41 -24.74 52.97 -23.93
CA PHE A 41 -25.18 53.77 -25.07
C PHE A 41 -26.62 53.40 -25.38
N PHE A 42 -27.55 54.29 -25.02
CA PHE A 42 -28.91 54.26 -25.52
C PHE A 42 -28.89 54.54 -27.03
N SER A 43 -29.21 53.52 -27.82
CA SER A 43 -29.77 53.68 -29.15
C SER A 43 -30.97 52.74 -29.25
N CYS A 44 -32.18 53.31 -29.11
CA CYS A 44 -33.41 52.59 -29.43
C CYS A 44 -33.42 52.20 -30.91
N GLY A 45 -33.66 50.92 -31.20
CA GLY A 45 -33.93 50.43 -32.54
C GLY A 45 -33.72 48.92 -32.69
N GLU A 46 -34.80 48.16 -32.48
CA GLU A 46 -35.21 46.90 -33.14
C GLU A 46 -34.33 45.63 -33.06
N ASP A 47 -35.04 44.50 -32.94
CA ASP A 47 -34.63 43.08 -32.81
C ASP A 47 -34.17 42.62 -31.42
N GLU A 48 -35.11 42.18 -30.56
CA GLU A 48 -34.80 41.37 -29.34
C GLU A 48 -33.96 40.13 -29.68
N ASP A 49 -34.03 39.64 -30.92
CA ASP A 49 -33.25 38.49 -31.44
C ASP A 49 -31.76 38.79 -31.72
N LYS A 50 -31.28 40.03 -31.54
CA LYS A 50 -29.87 40.42 -31.77
C LYS A 50 -29.17 41.01 -30.54
N GLN A 51 -29.79 40.95 -29.37
CA GLN A 51 -29.15 41.42 -28.15
C GLN A 51 -27.98 40.50 -27.78
N GLY A 52 -26.78 41.08 -27.69
CA GLY A 52 -25.59 40.38 -27.22
C GLY A 52 -25.62 40.23 -25.69
N HIS A 53 -25.32 39.03 -25.20
CA HIS A 53 -25.22 38.70 -23.78
C HIS A 53 -23.76 38.41 -23.42
N SER A 54 -23.37 38.75 -22.20
CA SER A 54 -22.00 38.60 -21.73
C SER A 54 -21.67 37.17 -21.31
N ILE A 55 -20.43 36.75 -21.55
CA ILE A 55 -19.88 35.47 -21.13
C ILE A 55 -18.69 35.74 -20.22
N THR A 56 -18.73 35.17 -19.01
CA THR A 56 -17.59 35.22 -18.10
C THR A 56 -17.17 33.81 -17.68
N ALA A 57 -15.90 33.48 -17.88
CA ALA A 57 -15.30 32.22 -17.44
C ALA A 57 -14.30 32.47 -16.30
N PHE A 58 -14.38 31.69 -15.22
CA PHE A 58 -13.45 31.75 -14.10
C PHE A 58 -12.87 30.38 -13.74
N THR A 59 -11.68 30.38 -13.14
CA THR A 59 -11.12 29.19 -12.50
C THR A 59 -11.57 29.08 -11.05
N GLY A 60 -11.88 27.86 -10.62
CA GLY A 60 -11.87 27.48 -9.22
C GLY A 60 -10.44 27.23 -8.70
N TYR A 61 -10.33 26.82 -7.45
CA TYR A 61 -9.05 26.38 -6.88
C TYR A 61 -8.43 25.26 -7.72
N GLY A 62 -7.13 25.37 -8.01
CA GLY A 62 -6.40 24.42 -8.86
C GLY A 62 -6.34 24.79 -10.35
N GLY A 63 -6.97 25.88 -10.78
CA GLY A 63 -6.90 26.35 -12.16
C GLY A 63 -5.90 27.48 -12.37
N ALA A 64 -5.14 27.43 -13.47
CA ALA A 64 -4.30 28.52 -13.92
C ALA A 64 -5.12 29.55 -14.72
N ILE A 65 -5.90 29.09 -15.71
CA ILE A 65 -6.68 29.94 -16.63
C ILE A 65 -8.02 29.29 -16.97
N ALA A 66 -9.07 30.10 -17.18
CA ALA A 66 -10.31 29.69 -17.84
C ALA A 66 -10.75 30.83 -18.77
N THR A 67 -11.05 30.50 -20.02
CA THR A 67 -11.45 31.48 -21.05
C THR A 67 -12.68 31.00 -21.80
N ALA A 68 -13.42 31.97 -22.34
CA ALA A 68 -14.36 31.76 -23.43
C ALA A 68 -13.73 32.34 -24.71
N ASP A 69 -14.04 31.77 -25.87
CA ASP A 69 -13.63 32.29 -27.17
C ASP A 69 -14.30 33.62 -27.52
N LYS A 70 -15.41 33.94 -26.85
CA LYS A 70 -16.19 35.19 -26.99
C LYS A 70 -16.49 35.80 -25.62
N GLU A 71 -16.35 37.12 -25.50
CA GLU A 71 -16.78 37.88 -24.31
C GLU A 71 -18.27 38.26 -24.36
N ILE A 72 -18.82 38.39 -25.58
CA ILE A 72 -20.23 38.69 -25.85
C ILE A 72 -20.68 37.82 -27.03
N ALA A 73 -21.85 37.19 -26.93
CA ALA A 73 -22.46 36.41 -28.01
C ALA A 73 -23.98 36.65 -28.07
N VAL A 74 -24.56 36.54 -29.26
CA VAL A 74 -26.03 36.61 -29.46
C VAL A 74 -26.64 35.24 -29.17
N ALA A 75 -27.88 35.22 -28.69
CA ALA A 75 -28.60 33.98 -28.43
C ALA A 75 -28.57 33.03 -29.64
N GLY A 76 -28.31 31.75 -29.39
CA GLY A 76 -28.17 30.72 -30.42
C GLY A 76 -26.76 30.56 -31.00
N GLU A 77 -25.82 31.47 -30.72
CA GLU A 77 -24.43 31.28 -31.11
C GLU A 77 -23.74 30.21 -30.25
N ALA A 78 -22.86 29.42 -30.86
CA ALA A 78 -21.95 28.55 -30.14
C ALA A 78 -20.84 29.38 -29.47
N VAL A 79 -20.54 29.04 -28.21
CA VAL A 79 -19.45 29.58 -27.40
C VAL A 79 -18.59 28.41 -26.93
N THR A 80 -17.27 28.54 -27.08
CA THR A 80 -16.28 27.54 -26.66
C THR A 80 -15.57 28.01 -25.40
N VAL A 81 -15.52 27.16 -24.39
CA VAL A 81 -14.79 27.40 -23.13
C VAL A 81 -13.60 26.47 -23.01
N THR A 82 -12.47 27.01 -22.55
CA THR A 82 -11.22 26.27 -22.37
C THR A 82 -10.64 26.58 -20.99
N ALA A 83 -10.18 25.56 -20.29
CA ALA A 83 -9.53 25.66 -19.00
C ALA A 83 -8.09 25.14 -19.06
N THR A 84 -7.18 25.79 -18.34
CA THR A 84 -5.80 25.33 -18.14
C THR A 84 -5.62 25.04 -16.65
N PRO A 85 -5.39 23.77 -16.25
CA PRO A 85 -5.06 23.43 -14.87
C PRO A 85 -3.74 24.07 -14.42
N ALA A 86 -3.62 24.36 -13.13
CA ALA A 86 -2.33 24.66 -12.52
C ALA A 86 -1.51 23.36 -12.35
N ASP A 87 -0.19 23.50 -12.16
CA ASP A 87 0.69 22.36 -11.89
C ASP A 87 0.18 21.52 -10.71
N GLY A 88 0.13 20.19 -10.89
CA GLY A 88 -0.40 19.26 -9.89
C GLY A 88 -1.93 19.17 -9.84
N PHE A 89 -2.65 19.74 -10.81
CA PHE A 89 -4.10 19.62 -10.93
C PHE A 89 -4.54 19.08 -12.31
N LEU A 90 -5.74 18.52 -12.35
CA LEU A 90 -6.46 18.14 -13.57
C LEU A 90 -7.76 18.94 -13.65
N PHE A 91 -8.19 19.22 -14.89
CA PHE A 91 -9.53 19.73 -15.12
C PHE A 91 -10.54 18.67 -14.67
N LYS A 92 -11.52 19.09 -13.89
CA LYS A 92 -12.62 18.24 -13.46
C LYS A 92 -13.82 18.53 -14.33
N GLU A 93 -14.51 19.64 -14.10
CA GLU A 93 -15.75 19.93 -14.80
C GLU A 93 -16.07 21.42 -14.90
N TRP A 94 -16.89 21.76 -15.89
CA TRP A 94 -17.54 23.06 -16.05
C TRP A 94 -18.82 23.14 -15.21
N LYS A 95 -19.00 24.25 -14.49
CA LYS A 95 -20.24 24.55 -13.75
C LYS A 95 -20.79 25.91 -14.15
N VAL A 96 -22.03 25.92 -14.63
CA VAL A 96 -22.79 27.15 -14.83
C VAL A 96 -23.19 27.70 -13.46
N ARG A 97 -22.89 28.98 -13.22
CA ARG A 97 -23.19 29.70 -11.97
C ARG A 97 -24.26 30.76 -12.16
N VAL A 98 -24.30 31.38 -13.33
CA VAL A 98 -25.31 32.34 -13.75
C VAL A 98 -25.72 31.98 -15.17
N GLY A 99 -27.01 32.12 -15.47
CA GLY A 99 -27.62 31.71 -16.73
C GLY A 99 -28.12 30.26 -16.72
N ASN A 100 -29.01 29.96 -17.65
CA ASN A 100 -29.67 28.66 -17.80
C ASN A 100 -29.06 27.78 -18.91
N THR A 101 -27.90 28.15 -19.45
CA THR A 101 -27.25 27.39 -20.52
C THR A 101 -26.88 25.97 -20.07
N ILE A 102 -26.84 25.05 -21.03
CA ILE A 102 -26.44 23.65 -20.83
C ILE A 102 -25.11 23.44 -21.57
N VAL A 103 -24.09 23.04 -20.82
CA VAL A 103 -22.82 22.59 -21.38
C VAL A 103 -22.96 21.13 -21.73
N GLU A 104 -22.88 20.79 -23.02
CA GLU A 104 -23.20 19.45 -23.53
C GLU A 104 -22.32 18.37 -22.88
N ASN A 105 -21.03 18.66 -22.70
CA ASN A 105 -20.12 17.80 -21.98
C ASN A 105 -19.32 18.60 -20.95
N VAL A 106 -19.84 18.64 -19.73
CA VAL A 106 -19.19 19.37 -18.61
C VAL A 106 -17.78 18.85 -18.28
N GLN A 107 -17.42 17.62 -18.64
CA GLN A 107 -16.08 17.05 -18.38
C GLN A 107 -15.12 17.25 -19.57
N ALA A 108 -15.61 17.74 -20.72
CA ALA A 108 -14.76 18.03 -21.87
C ALA A 108 -14.00 19.35 -21.68
N ASN A 109 -12.78 19.39 -22.18
CA ASN A 109 -11.97 20.60 -22.20
C ASN A 109 -11.07 20.61 -23.45
N PRO A 110 -11.33 21.48 -24.44
CA PRO A 110 -12.39 22.49 -24.47
C PRO A 110 -13.80 21.89 -24.51
N SER A 111 -14.81 22.68 -24.11
CA SER A 111 -16.24 22.33 -24.25
C SER A 111 -17.00 23.48 -24.90
N THR A 112 -18.18 23.19 -25.42
CA THR A 112 -19.07 24.16 -26.07
C THR A 112 -20.42 24.24 -25.37
N PHE A 113 -21.08 25.41 -25.48
CA PHE A 113 -22.48 25.59 -25.14
C PHE A 113 -23.14 26.57 -26.13
N THR A 114 -24.46 26.56 -26.18
CA THR A 114 -25.24 27.53 -26.97
C THR A 114 -25.63 28.71 -26.10
N MET A 115 -25.36 29.93 -26.58
CA MET A 115 -25.62 31.15 -25.83
C MET A 115 -27.14 31.31 -25.58
N PRO A 116 -27.59 31.47 -24.33
CA PRO A 116 -29.00 31.74 -24.02
C PRO A 116 -29.33 33.23 -24.20
N MET A 117 -30.60 33.59 -24.02
CA MET A 117 -31.06 34.99 -24.01
C MET A 117 -30.77 35.70 -22.67
N GLU A 118 -29.65 35.39 -22.03
CA GLU A 118 -29.21 35.99 -20.77
C GLU A 118 -27.69 35.85 -20.58
N ASP A 119 -27.12 36.60 -19.65
CA ASP A 119 -25.70 36.54 -19.31
C ASP A 119 -25.31 35.19 -18.71
N VAL A 120 -24.11 34.70 -19.05
CA VAL A 120 -23.59 33.40 -18.59
C VAL A 120 -22.32 33.60 -17.77
N VAL A 121 -22.29 33.01 -16.57
CA VAL A 121 -21.07 32.85 -15.77
C VAL A 121 -20.80 31.37 -15.61
N ILE A 122 -19.64 30.92 -16.07
CA ILE A 122 -19.20 29.53 -16.00
C ILE A 122 -17.89 29.42 -15.22
N VAL A 123 -17.75 28.35 -14.44
CA VAL A 123 -16.58 28.10 -13.62
C VAL A 123 -15.97 26.76 -13.98
N ALA A 124 -14.69 26.76 -14.35
CA ALA A 124 -13.88 25.56 -14.44
C ALA A 124 -13.51 25.09 -13.03
N THR A 125 -13.75 23.83 -12.72
CA THR A 125 -13.32 23.22 -11.46
C THR A 125 -12.21 22.21 -11.72
N PHE A 126 -11.36 22.02 -10.72
CA PHE A 126 -10.14 21.20 -10.83
C PHE A 126 -10.06 20.21 -9.67
N MET A 127 -9.29 19.15 -9.86
CA MET A 127 -8.94 18.18 -8.82
C MET A 127 -7.43 18.01 -8.75
N ILE A 128 -6.93 17.61 -7.59
CA ILE A 128 -5.51 17.31 -7.39
C ILE A 128 -5.15 16.14 -8.31
N ARG A 129 -4.08 16.27 -9.08
CA ARG A 129 -3.49 15.17 -9.83
C ARG A 129 -2.85 14.22 -8.82
N ASN A 130 -3.44 13.05 -8.65
CA ASN A 130 -2.98 12.03 -7.74
C ASN A 130 -2.70 10.74 -8.49
N ASP A 131 -1.68 10.77 -9.32
CA ASP A 131 -1.32 9.67 -10.20
C ASP A 131 -0.42 8.66 -9.46
N VAL A 132 -0.90 7.43 -9.33
CA VAL A 132 -0.14 6.33 -8.74
C VAL A 132 1.14 6.05 -9.54
N LEU A 133 1.12 6.27 -10.87
CA LEU A 133 2.30 6.07 -11.73
C LEU A 133 3.46 7.01 -11.40
N GLU A 134 3.20 8.18 -10.81
CA GLU A 134 4.26 9.11 -10.40
C GLU A 134 5.08 8.57 -9.21
N ARG A 135 4.52 7.61 -8.45
CA ARG A 135 5.16 6.99 -7.29
C ARG A 135 5.94 5.71 -7.61
N ILE A 136 5.68 5.11 -8.77
CA ILE A 136 6.42 3.95 -9.26
C ILE A 136 7.72 4.45 -9.91
N THR A 137 8.85 4.12 -9.30
CA THR A 137 10.18 4.53 -9.76
C THR A 137 10.87 3.47 -10.60
N ASP A 138 10.50 2.19 -10.49
CA ASP A 138 11.00 1.15 -11.41
C ASP A 138 10.48 1.42 -12.83
N PRO A 139 11.35 1.70 -13.82
CA PRO A 139 10.92 2.10 -15.15
C PRO A 139 10.14 1.02 -15.90
N ALA A 140 10.48 -0.25 -15.67
CA ALA A 140 9.84 -1.39 -16.34
C ALA A 140 8.46 -1.65 -15.75
N LEU A 141 8.34 -1.60 -14.42
CA LEU A 141 7.04 -1.68 -13.73
C LEU A 141 6.14 -0.49 -14.12
N LYS A 142 6.68 0.73 -14.12
CA LYS A 142 5.94 1.93 -14.54
C LYS A 142 5.45 1.82 -15.99
N ALA A 143 6.30 1.35 -16.90
CA ALA A 143 5.93 1.14 -18.30
C ALA A 143 4.83 0.10 -18.45
N TYR A 144 4.89 -0.99 -17.68
CA TYR A 144 3.81 -1.96 -17.62
C TYR A 144 2.51 -1.30 -17.16
N CYS A 145 2.50 -0.67 -15.98
CA CYS A 145 1.31 -0.02 -15.44
C CYS A 145 0.71 1.01 -16.41
N GLN A 146 1.56 1.81 -17.07
CA GLN A 146 1.12 2.75 -18.11
C GLN A 146 0.44 2.06 -19.29
N SER A 147 0.98 0.92 -19.76
CA SER A 147 0.38 0.16 -20.87
C SER A 147 -1.00 -0.42 -20.54
N ARG A 148 -1.26 -0.67 -19.25
CA ARG A 148 -2.52 -1.21 -18.73
C ARG A 148 -3.60 -0.16 -18.52
N MET A 149 -3.26 1.14 -18.53
CA MET A 149 -4.24 2.22 -18.36
C MET A 149 -5.34 2.18 -19.41
N ASP A 150 -4.97 1.93 -20.67
CA ASP A 150 -5.89 1.99 -21.81
C ASP A 150 -6.16 0.64 -22.50
N THR A 151 -5.61 -0.45 -21.96
CA THR A 151 -5.68 -1.77 -22.60
C THR A 151 -6.26 -2.78 -21.62
N GLU A 152 -7.12 -3.69 -22.09
CA GLU A 152 -7.58 -4.87 -21.30
C GLU A 152 -6.49 -5.96 -21.27
N GLN A 153 -6.52 -6.86 -20.29
CA GLN A 153 -5.59 -8.00 -20.20
C GLN A 153 -6.39 -9.27 -20.21
N GLU A 154 -5.86 -10.31 -20.85
CA GLU A 154 -6.28 -11.67 -20.56
C GLU A 154 -5.19 -12.35 -19.73
N ILE A 155 -5.56 -12.87 -18.56
CA ILE A 155 -4.69 -13.69 -17.71
C ILE A 155 -5.48 -14.95 -17.39
N ASP A 156 -4.93 -16.12 -17.72
CA ASP A 156 -5.56 -17.44 -17.52
C ASP A 156 -6.99 -17.56 -18.08
N GLY A 157 -7.25 -16.93 -19.23
CA GLY A 157 -8.57 -16.93 -19.86
C GLY A 157 -9.61 -16.01 -19.20
N VAL A 158 -9.21 -15.21 -18.21
CA VAL A 158 -10.04 -14.16 -17.60
C VAL A 158 -9.64 -12.80 -18.18
N THR A 159 -10.62 -12.06 -18.69
CA THR A 159 -10.43 -10.69 -19.16
C THR A 159 -10.54 -9.70 -18.01
N TYR A 160 -9.49 -8.94 -17.77
CA TYR A 160 -9.42 -7.84 -16.82
C TYR A 160 -9.51 -6.49 -17.54
N PRO A 161 -10.32 -5.55 -17.02
CA PRO A 161 -10.51 -4.25 -17.66
C PRO A 161 -9.22 -3.43 -17.67
N LYS A 162 -9.18 -2.43 -18.54
CA LYS A 162 -8.18 -1.36 -18.48
C LYS A 162 -8.22 -0.62 -17.14
N TRP A 163 -7.09 -0.07 -16.70
CA TRP A 163 -6.97 0.49 -15.35
C TRP A 163 -7.49 1.93 -15.23
N ASP A 164 -7.34 2.76 -16.27
CA ASP A 164 -7.96 4.09 -16.32
C ASP A 164 -9.43 3.94 -16.77
N THR A 165 -10.28 3.63 -15.79
CA THR A 165 -11.69 3.34 -16.02
C THR A 165 -12.48 4.59 -16.41
N ASN A 166 -12.04 5.76 -15.96
CA ASN A 166 -12.72 7.02 -16.22
C ASN A 166 -12.17 7.77 -17.46
N GLY A 167 -11.00 7.35 -17.98
CA GLY A 167 -10.39 7.86 -19.20
C GLY A 167 -9.75 9.24 -19.06
N ASN A 168 -9.39 9.68 -17.85
CA ASN A 168 -8.79 10.98 -17.61
C ASN A 168 -7.26 11.00 -17.79
N GLY A 169 -6.66 9.88 -18.17
CA GLY A 169 -5.22 9.72 -18.38
C GLY A 169 -4.42 9.66 -17.08
N VAL A 170 -5.06 9.39 -15.93
CA VAL A 170 -4.41 9.29 -14.62
C VAL A 170 -4.86 8.03 -13.90
N LEU A 171 -3.91 7.28 -13.36
CA LEU A 171 -4.22 6.13 -12.50
C LEU A 171 -4.43 6.63 -11.08
N SER A 172 -5.69 6.85 -10.68
CA SER A 172 -6.01 7.25 -9.31
C SER A 172 -5.82 6.10 -8.31
N PRO A 173 -5.70 6.36 -6.99
CA PRO A 173 -5.65 5.30 -5.98
C PRO A 173 -6.89 4.41 -5.96
N ASP A 174 -8.07 4.97 -6.24
CA ASP A 174 -9.31 4.18 -6.32
C ASP A 174 -9.25 3.19 -7.49
N GLU A 175 -8.71 3.62 -8.64
CA GLU A 175 -8.51 2.75 -9.80
C GLU A 175 -7.44 1.70 -9.55
N ALA A 176 -6.30 2.08 -8.97
CA ALA A 176 -5.24 1.14 -8.58
C ALA A 176 -5.76 0.09 -7.58
N SER A 177 -6.53 0.52 -6.58
CA SER A 177 -7.16 -0.35 -5.58
C SER A 177 -8.23 -1.28 -6.17
N ALA A 178 -8.77 -0.96 -7.34
CA ALA A 178 -9.69 -1.83 -8.07
C ALA A 178 -9.00 -2.86 -8.98
N VAL A 179 -7.69 -2.74 -9.21
CA VAL A 179 -6.92 -3.69 -10.04
C VAL A 179 -6.86 -5.05 -9.34
N LYS A 180 -7.31 -6.09 -10.07
CA LYS A 180 -7.41 -7.46 -9.55
C LYS A 180 -6.28 -8.38 -9.98
N ALA A 181 -5.61 -8.09 -11.10
CA ALA A 181 -4.58 -8.98 -11.62
C ALA A 181 -3.43 -8.22 -12.27
N ILE A 182 -2.22 -8.71 -12.02
CA ILE A 182 -0.97 -8.24 -12.63
C ILE A 182 -0.20 -9.46 -13.10
N ASP A 183 0.25 -9.44 -14.36
CA ASP A 183 1.14 -10.44 -14.93
C ASP A 183 2.31 -9.74 -15.64
N ILE A 184 3.48 -9.83 -15.02
CA ILE A 184 4.78 -9.35 -15.51
C ILE A 184 5.79 -10.50 -15.54
N THR A 185 5.29 -11.72 -15.82
CA THR A 185 6.10 -12.93 -15.97
C THR A 185 7.17 -12.73 -17.05
N GLY A 186 8.41 -13.04 -16.70
CA GLY A 186 9.57 -12.87 -17.57
C GLY A 186 10.07 -11.43 -17.68
N GLY A 187 9.47 -10.47 -16.97
CA GLY A 187 9.81 -9.05 -17.02
C GLY A 187 9.00 -8.28 -18.05
N VAL A 188 9.33 -7.01 -18.23
CA VAL A 188 8.60 -6.07 -19.11
C VAL A 188 9.57 -5.55 -20.16
N ASN A 189 9.22 -5.68 -21.45
CA ASN A 189 10.05 -5.22 -22.56
C ASN A 189 11.51 -5.75 -22.52
N GLY A 190 11.68 -7.00 -22.09
CA GLY A 190 13.01 -7.63 -21.95
C GLY A 190 13.80 -7.21 -20.71
N VAL A 191 13.24 -6.34 -19.86
CA VAL A 191 13.83 -5.91 -18.60
C VAL A 191 13.23 -6.71 -17.45
N LYS A 192 14.08 -7.36 -16.65
CA LYS A 192 13.65 -8.08 -15.45
C LYS A 192 13.33 -7.11 -14.32
N ILE A 193 12.24 -7.38 -13.62
CA ILE A 193 11.80 -6.64 -12.43
C ILE A 193 12.64 -7.08 -11.23
N LYS A 194 12.97 -6.14 -10.35
CA LYS A 194 13.78 -6.39 -9.14
C LYS A 194 13.04 -6.16 -7.83
N SER A 195 12.00 -5.34 -7.86
CA SER A 195 11.10 -5.10 -6.72
C SER A 195 9.70 -4.74 -7.23
N VAL A 196 8.70 -5.04 -6.41
CA VAL A 196 7.29 -4.67 -6.59
C VAL A 196 6.74 -3.94 -5.36
N ASP A 197 7.62 -3.46 -4.47
CA ASP A 197 7.23 -2.83 -3.20
C ASP A 197 6.44 -1.53 -3.41
N GLU A 198 6.51 -0.94 -4.60
CA GLU A 198 5.80 0.30 -4.96
C GLU A 198 4.31 0.07 -5.29
N LEU A 199 3.85 -1.18 -5.36
CA LEU A 199 2.45 -1.53 -5.64
C LEU A 199 1.54 -1.47 -4.39
N VAL A 200 1.82 -0.57 -3.45
CA VAL A 200 1.08 -0.44 -2.17
C VAL A 200 -0.39 -0.05 -2.34
N GLU A 201 -0.74 0.70 -3.38
CA GLU A 201 -2.11 1.16 -3.64
C GLU A 201 -2.98 0.07 -4.33
N PHE A 202 -2.39 -1.06 -4.74
CA PHE A 202 -3.07 -2.14 -5.45
C PHE A 202 -3.77 -3.12 -4.49
N ALA A 203 -4.50 -2.60 -3.50
CA ALA A 203 -5.10 -3.38 -2.41
C ALA A 203 -6.17 -4.40 -2.86
N GLY A 204 -6.67 -4.26 -4.10
CA GLY A 204 -7.61 -5.17 -4.74
C GLY A 204 -7.01 -6.41 -5.40
N LEU A 205 -5.68 -6.57 -5.38
CA LEU A 205 -4.98 -7.59 -6.14
C LEU A 205 -5.35 -9.01 -5.66
N GLU A 206 -5.85 -9.83 -6.57
CA GLU A 206 -6.26 -11.23 -6.39
C GLU A 206 -5.27 -12.18 -7.06
N VAL A 207 -4.65 -11.77 -8.17
CA VAL A 207 -3.66 -12.55 -8.94
C VAL A 207 -2.40 -11.72 -9.17
N LEU A 208 -1.23 -12.25 -8.77
CA LEU A 208 0.06 -11.63 -9.04
C LEU A 208 1.02 -12.66 -9.64
N LYS A 209 1.41 -12.45 -10.90
CA LYS A 209 2.38 -13.29 -11.61
C LYS A 209 3.62 -12.47 -11.95
N ILE A 210 4.72 -12.84 -11.31
CA ILE A 210 6.02 -12.18 -11.40
C ILE A 210 7.14 -13.21 -11.61
N SER A 211 6.81 -14.40 -12.12
CA SER A 211 7.77 -15.47 -12.35
C SER A 211 8.88 -15.05 -13.32
N GLY A 212 10.08 -15.59 -13.14
CA GLY A 212 11.18 -15.39 -14.09
C GLY A 212 11.74 -13.97 -14.06
N ASN A 213 11.79 -13.33 -12.89
CA ASN A 213 12.35 -11.99 -12.66
C ASN A 213 13.63 -12.08 -11.80
N GLU A 214 14.07 -10.96 -11.20
CA GLU A 214 15.29 -10.89 -10.38
C GLU A 214 15.01 -10.39 -8.96
N LEU A 215 13.81 -10.63 -8.43
CA LEU A 215 13.48 -10.23 -7.06
C LEU A 215 14.33 -11.00 -6.05
N THR A 216 14.90 -10.31 -5.08
CA THR A 216 15.68 -10.90 -3.97
C THR A 216 14.87 -11.06 -2.69
N THR A 217 13.82 -10.25 -2.54
CA THR A 217 12.88 -10.26 -1.43
C THR A 217 11.48 -9.99 -1.95
N LEU A 218 10.46 -10.55 -1.29
CA LEU A 218 9.07 -10.20 -1.55
C LEU A 218 8.29 -10.22 -0.24
N ASN A 219 7.73 -9.07 0.12
CA ASN A 219 6.80 -8.95 1.24
C ASN A 219 5.38 -8.75 0.70
N VAL A 220 4.56 -9.79 0.78
CA VAL A 220 3.20 -9.75 0.25
C VAL A 220 2.30 -9.03 1.24
N ALA A 221 1.77 -7.88 0.81
CA ALA A 221 0.91 -7.02 1.62
C ALA A 221 -0.54 -6.94 1.11
N TRP A 222 -0.90 -7.74 0.09
CA TRP A 222 -2.21 -7.67 -0.56
C TRP A 222 -3.21 -8.66 0.06
N PRO A 223 -4.21 -8.19 0.83
CA PRO A 223 -5.06 -9.07 1.64
C PRO A 223 -6.02 -9.94 0.82
N LYS A 224 -6.29 -9.56 -0.43
CA LYS A 224 -7.17 -10.30 -1.35
C LYS A 224 -6.43 -11.28 -2.26
N LEU A 225 -5.10 -11.36 -2.15
CA LEU A 225 -4.31 -12.20 -3.05
C LEU A 225 -4.67 -13.67 -2.86
N ALA A 226 -5.11 -14.30 -3.95
CA ALA A 226 -5.50 -15.70 -4.02
C ALA A 226 -4.48 -16.55 -4.80
N GLN A 227 -3.79 -15.95 -5.76
CA GLN A 227 -2.76 -16.60 -6.55
C GLN A 227 -1.50 -15.73 -6.62
N LEU A 228 -0.37 -16.32 -6.24
CA LEU A 228 0.95 -15.71 -6.34
C LEU A 228 1.90 -16.66 -7.08
N ASP A 229 2.40 -16.23 -8.22
CA ASP A 229 3.54 -16.87 -8.88
C ASP A 229 4.76 -15.97 -8.84
N CYS A 230 5.68 -16.29 -7.93
CA CYS A 230 7.00 -15.67 -7.78
C CYS A 230 8.14 -16.68 -8.04
N SER A 231 7.84 -17.76 -8.77
CA SER A 231 8.84 -18.78 -9.14
C SER A 231 9.97 -18.19 -10.00
N HIS A 232 11.09 -18.89 -10.09
CA HIS A 232 12.22 -18.47 -10.95
C HIS A 232 12.70 -17.03 -10.68
N ASN A 233 12.85 -16.67 -9.42
CA ASN A 233 13.44 -15.40 -8.97
C ASN A 233 14.72 -15.70 -8.16
N LYS A 234 15.19 -14.72 -7.36
CA LYS A 234 16.36 -14.84 -6.49
C LYS A 234 15.96 -14.67 -5.02
N LEU A 235 14.72 -15.02 -4.67
CA LEU A 235 14.15 -14.75 -3.35
C LEU A 235 14.89 -15.54 -2.28
N SER A 236 15.56 -14.85 -1.36
CA SER A 236 16.06 -15.45 -0.12
C SER A 236 15.05 -15.33 1.02
N ASN A 237 14.08 -14.43 0.88
CA ASN A 237 12.99 -14.21 1.83
C ASN A 237 11.66 -13.96 1.09
N LEU A 238 10.60 -14.64 1.56
CA LEU A 238 9.24 -14.50 1.09
C LEU A 238 8.29 -14.50 2.30
N SER A 239 7.56 -13.41 2.49
CA SER A 239 6.50 -13.31 3.48
C SER A 239 5.14 -13.26 2.80
N VAL A 240 4.23 -14.16 3.16
CA VAL A 240 2.85 -14.23 2.65
C VAL A 240 1.78 -14.03 3.74
N GLY A 241 2.20 -13.62 4.94
CA GLY A 241 1.36 -13.62 6.15
C GLY A 241 0.12 -12.72 6.11
N LYS A 242 0.10 -11.68 5.26
CA LYS A 242 -1.03 -10.75 5.13
C LYS A 242 -2.10 -11.22 4.12
N SER A 243 -1.86 -12.29 3.37
CA SER A 243 -2.77 -12.78 2.33
C SER A 243 -3.54 -14.02 2.77
N GLU A 244 -4.54 -13.82 3.64
CA GLU A 244 -5.37 -14.91 4.19
C GLU A 244 -6.22 -15.65 3.16
N ASN A 245 -6.31 -15.13 1.93
CA ASN A 245 -7.06 -15.74 0.84
C ASN A 245 -6.17 -16.57 -0.11
N LEU A 246 -4.87 -16.69 0.16
CA LEU A 246 -3.93 -17.32 -0.76
C LEU A 246 -4.24 -18.82 -0.90
N LYS A 247 -4.50 -19.27 -2.13
CA LYS A 247 -4.81 -20.66 -2.48
C LYS A 247 -3.71 -21.30 -3.33
N GLU A 248 -3.04 -20.48 -4.13
CA GLU A 248 -2.00 -20.92 -5.03
C GLU A 248 -0.72 -20.11 -4.79
N LEU A 249 0.36 -20.82 -4.45
CA LEU A 249 1.67 -20.23 -4.27
C LEU A 249 2.72 -21.01 -5.05
N TYR A 250 3.33 -20.34 -6.03
CA TYR A 250 4.46 -20.84 -6.79
C TYR A 250 5.69 -20.00 -6.43
N CYS A 251 6.60 -20.58 -5.65
CA CYS A 251 7.85 -19.97 -5.22
C CYS A 251 9.06 -20.88 -5.46
N ASN A 252 8.90 -21.95 -6.23
CA ASN A 252 9.97 -22.86 -6.64
C ASN A 252 11.04 -22.14 -7.48
N ASN A 253 12.26 -22.70 -7.51
CA ASN A 253 13.41 -22.10 -8.22
C ASN A 253 13.77 -20.70 -7.67
N ASN A 254 14.02 -20.61 -6.37
CA ASN A 254 14.47 -19.41 -5.65
C ASN A 254 15.65 -19.77 -4.72
N HIS A 255 15.91 -18.95 -3.69
CA HIS A 255 16.95 -19.16 -2.68
C HIS A 255 16.41 -19.36 -1.25
N LEU A 256 15.15 -19.77 -1.12
CA LEU A 256 14.48 -19.91 0.18
C LEU A 256 15.07 -21.07 0.98
N SER A 257 15.39 -20.83 2.25
CA SER A 257 15.70 -21.89 3.23
C SER A 257 14.49 -22.29 4.07
N SER A 258 13.52 -21.40 4.20
CA SER A 258 12.30 -21.64 4.95
C SER A 258 11.11 -20.92 4.32
N LEU A 259 9.92 -21.46 4.55
CA LEU A 259 8.64 -20.88 4.13
C LEU A 259 7.57 -21.23 5.18
N LYS A 260 6.70 -20.27 5.51
CA LYS A 260 5.65 -20.48 6.51
C LYS A 260 4.31 -20.11 5.90
N LEU A 261 3.35 -21.04 5.95
CA LEU A 261 2.09 -20.93 5.21
C LEU A 261 0.88 -21.02 6.13
N LYS A 262 0.89 -20.15 7.16
CA LYS A 262 -0.16 -20.10 8.18
C LYS A 262 -1.56 -19.87 7.61
N ALA A 263 -1.65 -19.09 6.52
CA ALA A 263 -2.90 -18.48 6.07
C ALA A 263 -3.41 -19.00 4.72
N MET A 264 -2.83 -20.09 4.19
CA MET A 264 -3.34 -20.65 2.93
C MET A 264 -4.70 -21.32 3.16
N LEU A 265 -5.71 -20.88 2.41
CA LEU A 265 -7.06 -21.45 2.47
C LEU A 265 -7.02 -22.91 2.03
N TYR A 266 -7.55 -23.78 2.89
CA TYR A 266 -7.53 -25.22 2.69
C TYR A 266 -8.92 -25.82 2.37
N GLU A 267 -10.01 -25.04 2.44
CA GLU A 267 -11.38 -25.58 2.39
C GLU A 267 -11.67 -26.46 1.17
N ASP A 268 -11.00 -26.24 0.03
CA ASP A 268 -11.10 -27.06 -1.20
C ASP A 268 -9.73 -27.58 -1.70
N GLY A 269 -8.71 -27.60 -0.83
CA GLY A 269 -7.31 -27.86 -1.18
C GLY A 269 -6.54 -26.61 -1.60
N PHE A 270 -5.23 -26.77 -1.81
CA PHE A 270 -4.31 -25.67 -2.16
C PHE A 270 -3.23 -26.14 -3.14
N MET A 271 -2.63 -25.19 -3.86
CA MET A 271 -1.47 -25.44 -4.70
C MET A 271 -0.23 -24.79 -4.12
N LEU A 272 0.80 -25.60 -3.88
CA LEU A 272 2.10 -25.13 -3.39
C LEU A 272 3.22 -25.76 -4.20
N HIS A 273 3.96 -24.93 -4.92
CA HIS A 273 5.21 -25.28 -5.58
C HIS A 273 6.35 -24.50 -4.92
N CYS A 274 7.12 -25.12 -4.04
CA CYS A 274 8.14 -24.44 -3.24
C CYS A 274 9.52 -25.11 -3.29
N GLY A 275 9.68 -26.21 -4.03
CA GLY A 275 10.96 -26.91 -4.15
C GLY A 275 11.95 -26.27 -5.11
N ASN A 276 12.96 -27.05 -5.50
CA ASN A 276 14.04 -26.61 -6.40
C ASN A 276 14.74 -25.34 -5.93
N GLN A 277 14.89 -25.16 -4.61
CA GLN A 277 15.63 -24.04 -4.05
C GLN A 277 17.12 -24.28 -4.21
N THR A 278 17.88 -23.19 -4.40
CA THR A 278 19.35 -23.24 -4.40
C THR A 278 19.94 -22.25 -3.41
N THR A 279 21.17 -22.45 -2.98
CA THR A 279 21.96 -21.35 -2.42
C THR A 279 22.23 -20.30 -3.49
N ILE A 280 22.78 -19.16 -3.08
CA ILE A 280 23.18 -18.09 -4.02
C ILE A 280 24.27 -18.55 -5.01
N ASP A 281 25.05 -19.57 -4.62
CA ASP A 281 26.10 -20.19 -5.43
C ASP A 281 25.57 -21.28 -6.39
N GLY A 282 24.26 -21.54 -6.36
CA GLY A 282 23.59 -22.51 -7.26
C GLY A 282 23.55 -23.94 -6.76
N GLU A 283 23.98 -24.21 -5.52
CA GLU A 283 23.90 -25.55 -4.93
C GLU A 283 22.47 -25.84 -4.47
N ALA A 284 21.99 -27.08 -4.67
CA ALA A 284 20.66 -27.47 -4.22
C ALA A 284 20.50 -27.26 -2.70
N ARG A 285 19.36 -26.69 -2.30
CA ARG A 285 19.01 -26.39 -0.92
C ARG A 285 17.67 -27.04 -0.57
N THR A 286 17.59 -27.67 0.59
CA THR A 286 16.32 -28.09 1.17
C THR A 286 15.61 -26.88 1.76
N VAL A 287 14.34 -26.72 1.45
CA VAL A 287 13.47 -25.71 2.08
C VAL A 287 12.63 -26.37 3.15
N GLU A 288 12.60 -25.74 4.32
CA GLU A 288 11.73 -26.12 5.42
C GLU A 288 10.39 -25.38 5.31
N VAL A 289 9.29 -26.12 5.27
CA VAL A 289 7.94 -25.55 5.12
C VAL A 289 7.10 -25.86 6.35
N LEU A 290 6.66 -24.82 7.06
CA LEU A 290 5.76 -24.98 8.20
C LEU A 290 4.29 -24.97 7.75
N LEU A 291 3.58 -26.06 8.03
CA LEU A 291 2.19 -26.34 7.63
C LEU A 291 1.36 -26.82 8.84
N SER A 292 0.04 -26.67 8.80
CA SER A 292 -0.86 -27.31 9.78
C SER A 292 -0.89 -28.82 9.58
N GLU A 293 -1.37 -29.58 10.57
CA GLU A 293 -1.50 -31.05 10.44
C GLU A 293 -2.39 -31.45 9.25
N GLU A 294 -3.47 -30.72 9.02
CA GLU A 294 -4.39 -30.95 7.89
C GLU A 294 -3.72 -30.66 6.54
N GLN A 295 -2.96 -29.56 6.44
CA GLN A 295 -2.20 -29.21 5.24
C GLN A 295 -1.11 -30.24 4.92
N ILE A 296 -0.45 -30.82 5.95
CA ILE A 296 0.57 -31.87 5.76
C ILE A 296 -0.06 -33.12 5.15
N ALA A 297 -1.23 -33.56 5.61
CA ALA A 297 -1.90 -34.72 5.06
C ALA A 297 -2.22 -34.55 3.56
N PHE A 298 -2.66 -33.35 3.17
CA PHE A 298 -2.89 -33.01 1.77
C PHE A 298 -1.58 -32.94 0.97
N TRP A 299 -0.55 -32.30 1.52
CA TRP A 299 0.76 -32.19 0.91
C TRP A 299 1.33 -33.57 0.56
N GLU A 300 1.35 -34.49 1.52
CA GLU A 300 1.87 -35.84 1.35
C GLU A 300 1.11 -36.63 0.27
N SER A 301 -0.20 -36.39 0.15
CA SER A 301 -1.08 -37.10 -0.78
C SER A 301 -1.04 -36.53 -2.20
N ASN A 302 -0.89 -35.21 -2.35
CA ASN A 302 -1.14 -34.50 -3.61
C ASN A 302 0.08 -33.74 -4.15
N LEU A 303 0.93 -33.17 -3.29
CA LEU A 303 1.89 -32.13 -3.69
C LEU A 303 3.35 -32.59 -3.65
N LYS A 304 3.70 -33.46 -2.70
CA LYS A 304 5.08 -33.87 -2.43
C LYS A 304 5.79 -34.52 -3.63
N LYS A 305 5.04 -35.17 -4.51
CA LYS A 305 5.58 -35.92 -5.66
C LYS A 305 5.72 -35.07 -6.92
N LEU A 306 5.32 -33.80 -6.88
CA LEU A 306 5.45 -32.88 -8.01
C LEU A 306 6.93 -32.53 -8.23
N ASN A 307 7.34 -32.37 -9.49
CA ASN A 307 8.73 -32.05 -9.85
C ASN A 307 9.14 -30.65 -9.34
N GLU A 308 8.15 -29.80 -9.10
CA GLU A 308 8.29 -28.45 -8.59
C GLU A 308 8.56 -28.44 -7.06
N ASN A 309 8.42 -29.59 -6.38
CA ASN A 309 8.54 -29.76 -4.94
C ASN A 309 9.73 -30.65 -4.51
N VAL A 310 10.79 -30.69 -5.32
CA VAL A 310 12.04 -31.38 -4.98
C VAL A 310 12.76 -30.66 -3.82
N ASN A 311 13.32 -31.43 -2.89
CA ASN A 311 14.03 -30.96 -1.69
C ASN A 311 13.15 -30.08 -0.78
N VAL A 312 11.92 -30.50 -0.55
CA VAL A 312 11.02 -29.85 0.41
C VAL A 312 10.85 -30.75 1.63
N GLU A 313 11.11 -30.20 2.81
CA GLU A 313 10.80 -30.83 4.08
C GLU A 313 9.68 -30.06 4.77
N VAL A 314 8.57 -30.74 5.03
CA VAL A 314 7.44 -30.16 5.76
C VAL A 314 7.54 -30.47 7.24
N GLN A 315 7.22 -29.48 8.07
CA GLN A 315 7.08 -29.65 9.51
C GLN A 315 5.74 -29.08 9.97
N THR A 316 5.21 -29.65 11.04
CA THR A 316 3.98 -29.15 11.65
C THR A 316 4.28 -27.81 12.31
N MET A 317 3.46 -26.80 11.99
CA MET A 317 3.45 -25.54 12.74
C MET A 317 3.26 -25.84 14.23
N PRO A 318 3.93 -25.11 15.13
CA PRO A 318 3.72 -25.31 16.55
C PRO A 318 2.24 -25.13 16.90
N ASN A 319 1.68 -26.01 17.72
CA ASN A 319 0.29 -25.94 18.15
C ASN A 319 0.09 -24.71 19.05
N THR A 320 -0.30 -23.59 18.45
CA THR A 320 -0.47 -22.31 19.14
C THR A 320 -1.88 -21.79 18.94
N ASP A 321 -2.47 -21.22 19.99
CA ASP A 321 -3.80 -20.61 19.93
C ASP A 321 -3.81 -19.36 19.04
N VAL A 322 -2.72 -18.59 19.08
CA VAL A 322 -2.47 -17.43 18.23
C VAL A 322 -1.02 -17.47 17.78
N TYR A 323 -0.77 -17.16 16.51
CA TYR A 323 0.58 -17.01 15.97
C TYR A 323 0.76 -15.60 15.42
N LEU A 324 1.76 -14.88 15.88
CA LEU A 324 1.98 -13.46 15.60
C LEU A 324 3.20 -13.29 14.69
N THR A 325 3.04 -12.55 13.59
CA THR A 325 4.16 -12.14 12.75
C THR A 325 4.49 -10.68 13.06
N MET A 326 5.58 -10.47 13.79
CA MET A 326 5.98 -9.15 14.28
C MET A 326 6.68 -8.37 13.17
N THR A 327 6.33 -7.09 13.03
CA THR A 327 6.87 -6.20 11.99
C THR A 327 7.96 -5.27 12.52
N ASP A 328 8.02 -5.05 13.83
CA ASP A 328 8.99 -4.17 14.48
C ASP A 328 9.60 -4.84 15.72
N ALA A 329 10.87 -4.54 15.97
CA ALA A 329 11.56 -5.01 17.14
C ALA A 329 12.66 -4.06 17.58
N TYR A 330 12.87 -3.97 18.89
CA TYR A 330 14.01 -3.26 19.45
C TYR A 330 14.43 -3.87 20.78
N LYS A 331 15.71 -3.71 21.10
CA LYS A 331 16.29 -4.16 22.37
C LYS A 331 16.94 -3.02 23.15
N TYR A 332 16.91 -3.10 24.47
CA TYR A 332 17.70 -2.24 25.34
C TYR A 332 18.16 -2.98 26.59
N SER A 333 19.27 -2.53 27.18
CA SER A 333 19.90 -3.18 28.33
C SER A 333 20.11 -2.17 29.45
N TYR A 334 19.43 -2.36 30.58
CA TYR A 334 19.64 -1.60 31.81
C TYR A 334 19.60 -2.58 33.00
N GLY A 335 20.71 -3.31 33.18
CA GLY A 335 20.81 -4.44 34.12
C GLY A 335 20.39 -5.76 33.49
N SER A 336 19.13 -5.87 33.07
CA SER A 336 18.62 -7.01 32.28
C SER A 336 18.29 -6.58 30.86
N LEU A 337 18.60 -7.42 29.88
CA LEU A 337 18.20 -7.21 28.49
C LEU A 337 16.68 -7.30 28.36
N THR A 338 16.09 -6.31 27.72
CA THR A 338 14.69 -6.33 27.32
C THR A 338 14.61 -6.33 25.80
N LEU A 339 13.88 -7.28 25.24
CA LEU A 339 13.54 -7.39 23.83
C LEU A 339 12.04 -7.11 23.69
N ILE A 340 11.69 -6.19 22.79
CA ILE A 340 10.30 -5.87 22.49
C ILE A 340 10.07 -6.12 21.02
N LEU A 341 9.00 -6.84 20.73
CA LEU A 341 8.52 -7.17 19.40
C LEU A 341 7.08 -6.68 19.31
N SER A 342 6.71 -6.07 18.19
CA SER A 342 5.35 -5.58 17.94
C SER A 342 4.96 -5.73 16.48
N ASP A 343 3.65 -5.71 16.23
CA ASP A 343 3.09 -5.62 14.88
C ASP A 343 2.17 -4.40 14.71
N ASP A 344 1.69 -4.21 13.48
CA ASP A 344 0.81 -3.11 13.09
C ASP A 344 -0.58 -3.21 13.75
N ASP A 345 -0.96 -4.40 14.23
CA ASP A 345 -2.24 -4.73 14.84
C ASP A 345 -2.23 -4.53 16.37
N SER A 346 -1.23 -3.82 16.88
CA SER A 346 -1.04 -3.55 18.31
C SER A 346 -0.78 -4.80 19.17
N ASN A 347 -0.41 -5.93 18.56
CA ASN A 347 0.14 -7.05 19.32
C ASN A 347 1.56 -6.72 19.75
N ARG A 348 1.94 -7.23 20.93
CA ARG A 348 3.25 -6.91 21.52
C ARG A 348 3.75 -8.02 22.40
N ILE A 349 5.00 -8.40 22.22
CA ILE A 349 5.75 -9.29 23.11
C ILE A 349 6.90 -8.51 23.72
N GLN A 350 6.91 -8.38 25.04
CA GLN A 350 8.02 -7.80 25.78
C GLN A 350 8.68 -8.89 26.62
N LEU A 351 9.90 -9.29 26.26
CA LEU A 351 10.71 -10.30 26.91
C LEU A 351 11.80 -9.65 27.76
N SER A 352 11.83 -9.94 29.06
CA SER A 352 12.97 -9.66 29.93
C SER A 352 13.82 -10.92 30.03
N LEU A 353 15.10 -10.79 29.70
CA LEU A 353 16.06 -11.89 29.65
C LEU A 353 17.09 -11.73 30.77
N LYS A 354 17.58 -12.85 31.31
CA LYS A 354 18.60 -12.92 32.37
C LYS A 354 20.02 -12.62 31.86
N LEU A 355 20.13 -12.14 30.64
CA LEU A 355 21.36 -11.81 29.92
C LEU A 355 21.45 -10.30 29.77
N SER A 356 22.65 -9.78 29.53
CA SER A 356 22.87 -8.35 29.27
C SER A 356 22.91 -8.00 27.78
N GLU A 357 23.01 -9.02 26.91
CA GLU A 357 23.15 -8.88 25.46
C GLU A 357 22.45 -10.04 24.74
N LEU A 358 21.87 -9.75 23.56
CA LEU A 358 21.14 -10.73 22.75
C LEU A 358 22.15 -11.51 21.91
N GLN A 359 22.21 -12.81 22.10
CA GLN A 359 23.11 -13.73 21.37
C GLN A 359 22.30 -14.74 20.55
N PRO A 360 22.82 -15.22 19.40
CA PRO A 360 22.20 -16.32 18.68
C PRO A 360 22.13 -17.59 19.53
N GLY A 361 21.02 -18.33 19.45
CA GLY A 361 20.80 -19.55 20.21
C GLY A 361 19.38 -19.70 20.75
N GLU A 362 19.17 -20.73 21.55
CA GLU A 362 17.86 -21.05 22.16
C GLU A 362 17.69 -20.36 23.51
N TYR A 363 16.48 -19.85 23.73
CA TYR A 363 16.05 -19.19 24.95
C TYR A 363 14.84 -19.92 25.51
N SER A 364 14.99 -20.44 26.72
CA SER A 364 13.92 -21.10 27.46
C SER A 364 13.82 -20.52 28.87
N LYS A 365 13.13 -21.21 29.78
CA LYS A 365 13.06 -20.85 31.21
C LYS A 365 14.42 -20.49 31.85
N ALA A 366 15.51 -21.09 31.36
CA ALA A 366 16.85 -20.80 31.86
C ALA A 366 17.29 -19.35 31.58
N GLN A 367 16.96 -18.79 30.42
CA GLN A 367 17.34 -17.44 30.00
C GLN A 367 16.22 -16.42 30.19
N ILE A 368 14.96 -16.85 30.19
CA ILE A 368 13.80 -15.96 30.33
C ILE A 368 13.60 -15.58 31.79
N ASN A 369 13.49 -14.28 32.07
CA ASN A 369 13.18 -13.74 33.39
C ASN A 369 11.66 -13.53 33.55
N SER A 370 11.06 -12.79 32.61
CA SER A 370 9.62 -12.57 32.54
C SER A 370 9.24 -12.14 31.12
N ALA A 371 7.95 -12.26 30.77
CA ALA A 371 7.44 -11.60 29.58
C ALA A 371 6.02 -11.10 29.79
N TYR A 372 5.66 -10.09 29.00
CA TYR A 372 4.30 -9.59 28.87
C TYR A 372 3.89 -9.66 27.42
N VAL A 373 2.78 -10.34 27.17
CA VAL A 373 2.21 -10.49 25.84
C VAL A 373 0.88 -9.75 25.79
N THR A 374 0.70 -8.94 24.75
CA THR A 374 -0.56 -8.30 24.40
C THR A 374 -1.01 -8.86 23.07
N VAL A 375 -2.22 -9.43 23.05
CA VAL A 375 -2.86 -9.94 21.84
C VAL A 375 -4.17 -9.19 21.66
N THR A 376 -4.35 -8.56 20.51
CA THR A 376 -5.59 -7.86 20.17
C THR A 376 -6.76 -8.85 20.19
N GLY A 377 -7.77 -8.56 21.01
CA GLY A 377 -8.89 -9.48 21.28
C GLY A 377 -8.57 -10.64 22.23
N GLY A 378 -7.30 -10.96 22.50
CA GLY A 378 -6.83 -12.01 23.43
C GLY A 378 -6.38 -11.52 24.81
N GLY A 379 -6.51 -10.21 25.06
CA GLY A 379 -6.17 -9.55 26.31
C GLY A 379 -4.81 -8.87 26.30
N SER A 380 -4.63 -7.90 27.21
CA SER A 380 -3.42 -7.09 27.33
C SER A 380 -2.58 -7.50 28.53
N TYR A 381 -1.26 -7.41 28.40
CA TYR A 381 -0.30 -7.65 29.49
C TYR A 381 -0.42 -9.03 30.18
N ARG A 382 -0.66 -10.07 29.39
CA ARG A 382 -0.67 -11.47 29.86
C ARG A 382 0.75 -11.90 30.22
N SER A 383 0.94 -12.42 31.44
CA SER A 383 2.22 -12.98 31.88
C SER A 383 2.41 -14.41 31.38
N LEU A 384 3.68 -14.83 31.24
CA LEU A 384 4.01 -16.22 30.94
C LEU A 384 3.62 -17.17 32.07
N ASP A 385 3.40 -18.44 31.72
CA ASP A 385 3.37 -19.53 32.67
C ASP A 385 4.75 -19.66 33.35
N SER A 386 4.75 -19.76 34.69
CA SER A 386 5.99 -19.79 35.48
C SER A 386 6.69 -21.14 35.46
N ASP A 387 5.94 -22.22 35.20
CA ASP A 387 6.46 -23.57 35.17
C ASP A 387 7.04 -23.90 33.80
N ASP A 388 6.34 -23.51 32.75
CA ASP A 388 6.79 -23.64 31.37
C ASP A 388 6.50 -22.36 30.57
N PRO A 389 7.40 -21.36 30.57
CA PRO A 389 7.20 -20.12 29.81
C PRO A 389 7.23 -20.32 28.29
N GLY A 390 7.51 -21.53 27.80
CA GLY A 390 7.84 -21.79 26.41
C GLY A 390 9.30 -21.45 26.08
N SER A 391 9.59 -21.34 24.78
CA SER A 391 10.93 -21.12 24.27
C SER A 391 10.93 -20.42 22.91
N PHE A 392 12.04 -19.73 22.61
CA PHE A 392 12.27 -19.13 21.31
C PHE A 392 13.74 -19.26 20.91
N ILE A 393 14.01 -19.09 19.63
CA ILE A 393 15.34 -19.16 19.03
C ILE A 393 15.66 -17.80 18.44
N VAL A 394 16.91 -17.37 18.60
CA VAL A 394 17.47 -16.19 17.93
C VAL A 394 18.51 -16.67 16.93
N LYS A 395 18.32 -16.31 15.67
CA LYS A 395 19.31 -16.43 14.58
C LYS A 395 19.75 -15.02 14.18
N TYR A 396 21.00 -14.88 13.76
CA TYR A 396 21.55 -13.60 13.30
C TYR A 396 22.40 -13.83 12.06
N ASP A 397 22.07 -13.13 10.99
CA ASP A 397 22.88 -13.06 9.77
C ASP A 397 23.74 -11.79 9.82
N ALA A 398 25.05 -11.99 10.00
CA ALA A 398 26.01 -10.90 10.09
C ALA A 398 26.28 -10.19 8.76
N VAL A 399 25.92 -10.79 7.62
CA VAL A 399 26.11 -10.19 6.29
C VAL A 399 25.03 -9.16 6.00
N SER A 400 23.77 -9.52 6.29
CA SER A 400 22.62 -8.64 6.07
C SER A 400 22.23 -7.79 7.28
N ASP A 401 22.84 -8.03 8.45
CA ASP A 401 22.47 -7.41 9.73
C ASP A 401 20.99 -7.65 10.08
N ILE A 402 20.54 -8.89 9.87
CA ILE A 402 19.15 -9.31 10.09
C ILE A 402 19.09 -10.35 11.19
N TYR A 403 18.20 -10.14 12.15
CA TYR A 403 17.83 -11.12 13.14
C TYR A 403 16.59 -11.89 12.68
N THR A 404 16.54 -13.18 13.01
CA THR A 404 15.31 -13.97 12.96
C THR A 404 15.04 -14.50 14.36
N ILE A 405 13.92 -14.09 14.95
CA ILE A 405 13.51 -14.48 16.29
C ILE A 405 12.18 -15.22 16.14
N GLU A 406 12.12 -16.47 16.58
CA GLU A 406 10.90 -17.27 16.45
C GLU A 406 10.72 -18.18 17.65
N GLY A 407 9.47 -18.38 18.10
CA GLY A 407 9.22 -19.24 19.23
C GLY A 407 7.76 -19.38 19.60
N VAL A 408 7.56 -20.04 20.74
CA VAL A 408 6.25 -20.27 21.34
C VAL A 408 6.35 -19.88 22.81
N LEU A 409 5.43 -19.02 23.25
CA LEU A 409 5.30 -18.58 24.63
C LEU A 409 3.99 -19.12 25.20
N ASN A 410 4.09 -19.79 26.34
CA ASN A 410 2.89 -20.20 27.07
C ASN A 410 2.52 -19.09 28.05
N LEU A 411 1.30 -18.59 27.94
CA LEU A 411 0.71 -17.61 28.81
C LEU A 411 0.03 -18.31 29.97
N ARG A 412 0.05 -17.66 31.13
CA ARG A 412 -0.77 -18.06 32.26
C ARG A 412 -2.25 -18.02 31.86
N ALA A 413 -2.98 -19.08 32.20
CA ALA A 413 -4.41 -19.17 31.97
C ALA A 413 -5.17 -17.95 32.54
N ASP A 414 -6.07 -17.40 31.74
CA ASP A 414 -6.92 -16.26 32.11
C ASP A 414 -8.38 -16.57 31.76
N ALA A 415 -9.27 -16.45 32.75
CA ALA A 415 -10.69 -16.74 32.58
C ALA A 415 -11.39 -15.77 31.63
N SER A 416 -10.83 -14.56 31.44
CA SER A 416 -11.36 -13.56 30.51
C SER A 416 -11.01 -13.87 29.06
N TYR A 417 -9.93 -14.64 28.85
CA TYR A 417 -9.39 -15.00 27.52
C TYR A 417 -8.94 -16.48 27.50
N PRO A 418 -9.87 -17.43 27.73
CA PRO A 418 -9.53 -18.83 27.91
C PRO A 418 -9.02 -19.51 26.64
N SER A 419 -9.23 -18.89 25.47
CA SER A 419 -8.85 -19.41 24.16
C SER A 419 -7.47 -18.94 23.68
N VAL A 420 -6.74 -18.13 24.45
CA VAL A 420 -5.41 -17.64 24.07
C VAL A 420 -4.44 -17.84 25.23
N ASN A 421 -3.81 -19.01 25.25
CA ASN A 421 -2.82 -19.43 26.25
C ASN A 421 -1.49 -19.84 25.61
N ILE A 422 -1.43 -20.18 24.32
CA ILE A 422 -0.18 -20.50 23.63
C ILE A 422 0.00 -19.51 22.48
N VAL A 423 1.04 -18.69 22.55
CA VAL A 423 1.34 -17.66 21.54
C VAL A 423 2.60 -18.05 20.79
N GLY A 424 2.44 -18.44 19.53
CA GLY A 424 3.53 -18.51 18.58
C GLY A 424 3.90 -17.11 18.12
N PHE A 425 5.17 -16.87 17.85
CA PHE A 425 5.58 -15.60 17.28
C PHE A 425 6.82 -15.75 16.43
N GLU A 426 6.97 -14.80 15.50
CA GLU A 426 8.18 -14.63 14.73
C GLU A 426 8.47 -13.16 14.46
N TYR A 427 9.72 -12.88 14.13
CA TYR A 427 10.23 -11.60 13.68
C TYR A 427 11.44 -11.82 12.79
N THR A 428 11.48 -11.16 11.64
CA THR A 428 12.68 -11.11 10.78
C THR A 428 12.96 -9.66 10.38
N GLY A 429 14.08 -9.11 10.84
CA GLY A 429 14.45 -7.73 10.58
C GLY A 429 15.63 -7.24 11.42
N PRO A 430 16.01 -5.96 11.27
CA PRO A 430 17.06 -5.31 12.07
C PRO A 430 16.60 -4.97 13.50
N LEU A 431 17.50 -5.02 14.50
CA LEU A 431 17.16 -4.90 15.95
C LEU A 431 17.82 -3.75 16.70
#